data_AF-M5TSM4-F1
#
_entry.id   AF-M5TSM4-F1
#
_cell.length_a   1.000
_cell.length_b   1.000
_cell.length_c   1.000
_cell.angle_alpha   90.00
_cell.angle_beta   90.00
_cell.angle_gamma   90.00
#
_symmetry.space_group_name_H-M   'P 1'
#
loop_
_entity.id
_entity.type
_entity.pdbx_description
1 polymer ?
#
loop_
_entity_poly.entity_id
_entity_poly.type
_entity_poly.pdbx_seq_one_letter_code
_entity_poly.pdbx_strand_id
1 'polypeptide(L)'
;MRGMTDGIGDDRRSELIAGRSVAKVLRTGSNLRASLSTASVQHTAPIRFHWNARMSSITNQMQGEILVLGFTDTKILDSQKIEAVGRELQDAVDEAIHKRLLLNFRGVSFMSSAMITKLVMLNKRCKAQGVALKFCEVSPNVMEVFKITKLNKLFDIQDGEERALASFDKKGWFS
;
A
#
# COMPACT_ATOMS: atom_id res chain seq x y z
N MET A 1 -58.00 12.38 -29.51
CA MET A 1 -56.72 13.10 -29.30
C MET A 1 -55.60 12.07 -29.38
N ARG A 2 -54.63 12.33 -30.27
CA ARG A 2 -53.28 11.74 -30.51
C ARG A 2 -52.85 10.59 -29.57
N GLY A 3 -52.33 9.44 -30.00
CA GLY A 3 -51.75 9.01 -31.28
C GLY A 3 -50.47 8.20 -31.03
N MET A 4 -50.19 7.21 -31.90
CA MET A 4 -48.93 6.47 -32.13
C MET A 4 -48.48 5.45 -31.07
N THR A 5 -48.57 4.11 -31.23
CA THR A 5 -48.03 3.12 -32.21
C THR A 5 -46.51 2.89 -32.18
N ASP A 6 -46.15 1.67 -31.78
CA ASP A 6 -45.19 0.70 -32.33
C ASP A 6 -43.75 1.09 -32.70
N GLY A 7 -42.82 0.21 -32.33
CA GLY A 7 -41.46 0.17 -32.87
C GLY A 7 -40.52 -0.83 -32.20
N ILE A 8 -40.66 -2.11 -32.56
CA ILE A 8 -39.61 -3.15 -32.43
C ILE A 8 -38.73 -3.05 -33.69
N GLY A 9 -37.39 -3.10 -33.57
CA GLY A 9 -36.51 -3.28 -34.72
C GLY A 9 -35.03 -2.92 -34.52
N ASP A 10 -34.26 -3.97 -34.24
CA ASP A 10 -32.86 -4.31 -34.57
C ASP A 10 -32.00 -3.42 -35.53
N ASP A 11 -30.69 -3.62 -35.37
CA ASP A 11 -29.61 -3.60 -36.37
C ASP A 11 -28.58 -2.44 -36.38
N ARG A 12 -27.38 -2.83 -35.90
CA ARG A 12 -25.99 -2.50 -36.32
C ARG A 12 -25.62 -1.14 -36.94
N ARG A 13 -24.57 -0.54 -36.35
CA ARG A 13 -23.30 0.00 -36.93
C ARG A 13 -22.63 0.88 -35.87
N SER A 14 -21.45 0.55 -35.33
CA SER A 14 -20.11 0.62 -35.93
C SER A 14 -19.76 1.97 -36.56
N GLU A 15 -18.67 2.54 -36.03
CA GLU A 15 -17.59 3.28 -36.71
C GLU A 15 -17.42 4.81 -36.57
N LEU A 16 -16.14 5.14 -36.27
CA LEU A 16 -15.30 6.27 -36.71
C LEU A 16 -15.54 7.62 -36.01
N ILE A 17 -14.53 8.35 -35.51
CA ILE A 17 -13.31 8.89 -36.18
C ILE A 17 -12.27 9.29 -35.10
N ALA A 18 -11.04 8.76 -35.11
CA ALA A 18 -9.81 9.38 -35.67
C ALA A 18 -9.63 10.86 -35.27
N GLY A 19 -8.66 11.27 -34.44
CA GLY A 19 -7.20 11.14 -34.63
C GLY A 19 -6.67 12.31 -35.47
N ARG A 20 -5.86 13.21 -34.88
CA ARG A 20 -4.64 13.81 -35.48
C ARG A 20 -4.01 14.94 -34.64
N SER A 21 -2.72 14.74 -34.41
CA SER A 21 -1.68 15.70 -34.06
C SER A 21 -1.64 16.93 -34.98
N VAL A 22 -1.38 18.11 -34.40
CA VAL A 22 -0.64 19.18 -35.10
C VAL A 22 0.21 19.98 -34.11
N ALA A 23 1.49 19.60 -34.00
CA ALA A 23 2.53 20.53 -33.61
C ALA A 23 2.95 21.30 -34.86
N LYS A 24 2.70 22.62 -34.94
CA LYS A 24 3.49 23.52 -35.79
C LYS A 24 3.20 25.03 -35.61
N VAL A 25 4.31 25.78 -35.63
CA VAL A 25 4.51 27.16 -36.11
C VAL A 25 3.91 28.31 -35.28
N LEU A 26 4.79 29.08 -34.63
CA LEU A 26 5.03 30.48 -35.00
C LEU A 26 6.53 30.81 -34.84
N ARG A 27 7.16 31.25 -35.94
CA ARG A 27 8.48 31.90 -35.99
C ARG A 27 8.27 33.40 -36.26
N THR A 28 9.25 34.19 -35.82
CA THR A 28 9.84 35.40 -36.45
C THR A 28 9.50 36.74 -35.79
N GLY A 29 10.55 37.47 -35.39
CA GLY A 29 10.52 38.89 -35.01
C GLY A 29 11.79 39.33 -34.28
N SER A 30 12.57 40.19 -34.91
CA SER A 30 13.99 40.50 -34.66
C SER A 30 14.23 41.61 -33.63
N ASN A 31 15.37 41.51 -32.92
CA ASN A 31 16.25 42.55 -32.32
C ASN A 31 15.65 43.77 -31.60
N LEU A 32 15.99 43.93 -30.31
CA LEU A 32 16.47 45.20 -29.71
C LEU A 32 17.25 44.90 -28.42
N ARG A 33 18.40 45.59 -28.28
CA ARG A 33 19.42 45.45 -27.22
C ARG A 33 19.02 46.36 -26.05
N ALA A 34 18.86 45.80 -24.85
CA ALA A 34 18.79 46.59 -23.61
C ALA A 34 19.42 45.81 -22.45
N SER A 35 20.02 46.59 -21.55
CA SER A 35 21.09 46.26 -20.62
C SER A 35 20.76 45.27 -19.49
N LEU A 36 21.84 44.68 -18.98
CA LEU A 36 21.96 43.86 -17.78
C LEU A 36 21.20 44.44 -16.57
N SER A 37 20.37 43.62 -15.95
CA SER A 37 20.13 43.64 -14.50
C SER A 37 19.95 42.21 -14.03
N THR A 38 20.91 41.74 -13.24
CA THR A 38 20.90 40.48 -12.52
C THR A 38 19.77 40.49 -11.50
N ALA A 39 18.67 39.78 -11.77
CA ALA A 39 17.62 39.53 -10.80
C ALA A 39 17.12 38.08 -10.93
N SER A 40 17.74 37.23 -10.12
CA SER A 40 17.15 36.09 -9.42
C SER A 40 16.11 35.26 -10.19
N VAL A 41 16.56 34.16 -10.80
CA VAL A 41 15.67 33.04 -11.17
C VAL A 41 15.06 32.50 -9.87
N GLN A 42 13.85 32.98 -9.54
CA GLN A 42 13.03 32.35 -8.53
C GLN A 42 12.59 31.00 -9.09
N HIS A 43 13.27 29.97 -8.59
CA HIS A 43 12.97 28.57 -8.78
C HIS A 43 11.48 28.35 -8.46
N THR A 44 10.65 28.18 -9.49
CA THR A 44 9.27 27.72 -9.32
C THR A 44 9.36 26.26 -8.85
N ALA A 45 9.40 26.08 -7.54
CA ALA A 45 9.22 24.78 -6.92
C ALA A 45 7.91 24.18 -7.47
N PRO A 46 7.88 22.90 -7.86
CA PRO A 46 6.62 22.27 -8.23
C PRO A 46 5.66 22.39 -7.06
N ILE A 47 4.37 22.60 -7.36
CA ILE A 47 3.27 22.55 -6.41
C ILE A 47 3.30 21.16 -5.76
N ARG A 48 4.06 21.02 -4.68
CA ARG A 48 4.05 19.85 -3.83
C ARG A 48 2.76 19.99 -3.04
N PHE A 49 1.71 19.35 -3.55
CA PHE A 49 0.53 18.98 -2.78
C PHE A 49 0.99 18.30 -1.49
N HIS A 50 1.15 19.09 -0.44
CA HIS A 50 1.43 18.61 0.90
C HIS A 50 0.36 19.19 1.81
N TRP A 51 -0.75 18.46 1.90
CA TRP A 51 -1.55 18.40 3.12
C TRP A 51 -2.43 17.17 3.11
N ASN A 52 -1.79 15.99 3.14
CA ASN A 52 -2.35 14.73 3.64
C ASN A 52 -1.22 13.71 3.71
N ALA A 53 -0.17 14.01 4.50
CA ALA A 53 0.42 12.91 5.25
C ALA A 53 -0.64 12.53 6.30
N ARG A 54 -1.64 11.72 5.89
CA ARG A 54 -2.36 10.90 6.87
C ARG A 54 -1.25 10.21 7.63
N MET A 55 -1.16 10.45 8.94
CA MET A 55 -0.24 9.73 9.80
C MET A 55 -0.60 8.25 9.64
N SER A 56 0.12 7.53 8.77
CA SER A 56 -0.12 6.12 8.53
C SER A 56 0.17 5.41 9.85
N SER A 57 -0.74 4.54 10.27
CA SER A 57 -0.55 3.81 11.51
C SER A 57 0.49 2.69 11.33
N ILE A 58 0.78 2.32 10.08
CA ILE A 58 1.86 1.41 9.69
C ILE A 58 2.89 2.08 8.77
N THR A 59 4.13 1.61 8.81
CA THR A 59 5.16 1.89 7.80
C THR A 59 5.12 0.83 6.71
N ASN A 60 5.49 1.20 5.49
CA ASN A 60 5.57 0.29 4.33
C ASN A 60 6.95 0.47 3.66
N GLN A 61 7.66 -0.63 3.47
CA GLN A 61 8.95 -0.68 2.78
C GLN A 61 9.08 -1.98 1.96
N MET A 62 9.53 -1.86 0.71
CA MET A 62 9.94 -3.03 -0.08
C MET A 62 11.40 -3.40 0.20
N GLN A 63 11.66 -4.67 0.50
CA GLN A 63 13.00 -5.26 0.59
C GLN A 63 13.10 -6.43 -0.40
N GLY A 64 13.68 -6.17 -1.56
CA GLY A 64 13.63 -7.10 -2.69
C GLY A 64 12.17 -7.39 -3.07
N GLU A 65 11.78 -8.66 -3.01
CA GLU A 65 10.41 -9.14 -3.30
C GLU A 65 9.50 -9.16 -2.06
N ILE A 66 9.97 -8.69 -0.90
CA ILE A 66 9.23 -8.81 0.36
C ILE A 66 8.67 -7.43 0.72
N LEU A 67 7.34 -7.36 0.89
CA LEU A 67 6.69 -6.19 1.47
C LEU A 67 6.84 -6.23 2.99
N VAL A 68 7.59 -5.30 3.55
CA VAL A 68 7.83 -5.17 4.99
C VAL A 68 6.93 -4.07 5.55
N LEU A 69 6.08 -4.45 6.50
CA LEU A 69 5.22 -3.54 7.24
C LEU A 69 5.69 -3.41 8.68
N GLY A 70 5.56 -2.23 9.26
CA GLY A 70 5.91 -1.97 10.66
C GLY A 70 4.83 -1.16 11.37
N PHE A 71 4.75 -1.25 12.69
CA PHE A 71 3.85 -0.39 13.47
C PHE A 71 4.57 0.90 13.87
N THR A 72 3.85 2.01 13.85
CA THR A 72 4.38 3.31 14.30
C THR A 72 4.23 3.53 15.81
N ASP A 73 3.26 2.86 16.43
CA ASP A 73 2.92 3.00 17.84
C ASP A 73 3.52 1.89 18.72
N THR A 74 4.04 2.26 19.88
CA THR A 74 4.54 1.30 20.90
C THR A 74 3.43 0.55 21.63
N LYS A 75 2.23 1.16 21.73
CA LYS A 75 1.04 0.58 22.37
C LYS A 75 -0.17 0.79 21.48
N ILE A 76 -0.82 -0.29 21.08
CA ILE A 76 -1.96 -0.26 20.14
C ILE A 76 -3.23 -0.69 20.90
N LEU A 77 -3.87 0.27 21.55
CA LEU A 77 -5.00 0.05 22.47
C LEU A 77 -6.28 0.77 22.05
N ASP A 78 -6.16 1.92 21.39
CA ASP A 78 -7.28 2.76 20.98
C ASP A 78 -8.04 2.18 19.78
N SER A 79 -9.38 2.18 19.85
CA SER A 79 -10.23 1.56 18.84
C SER A 79 -10.12 2.23 17.47
N GLN A 80 -10.02 3.55 17.42
CA GLN A 80 -9.89 4.29 16.15
C GLN A 80 -8.57 3.95 15.46
N LYS A 81 -7.48 3.87 16.22
CA LYS A 81 -6.17 3.41 15.73
C LYS A 81 -6.22 1.96 15.25
N ILE A 82 -6.84 1.06 16.02
CA ILE A 82 -6.95 -0.36 15.66
C ILE A 82 -7.71 -0.54 14.35
N GLU A 83 -8.78 0.24 14.12
CA GLU A 83 -9.50 0.20 12.86
C GLU A 83 -8.67 0.76 11.68
N ALA A 84 -7.88 1.81 11.91
CA ALA A 84 -6.96 2.35 10.90
C ALA A 84 -5.87 1.32 10.52
N VAL A 85 -5.14 0.80 11.51
CA VAL A 85 -4.16 -0.27 11.31
C VAL A 85 -4.80 -1.48 10.63
N GLY A 86 -5.99 -1.88 11.07
CA GLY A 86 -6.71 -2.99 10.49
C GLY A 86 -6.93 -2.81 8.99
N ARG A 87 -7.42 -1.64 8.56
CA ARG A 87 -7.60 -1.32 7.13
C ARG A 87 -6.28 -1.30 6.37
N GLU A 88 -5.28 -0.59 6.89
CA GLU A 88 -3.95 -0.49 6.24
C GLU A 88 -3.31 -1.88 6.04
N LEU A 89 -3.41 -2.76 7.03
CA LEU A 89 -2.93 -4.15 6.93
C LEU A 89 -3.71 -4.96 5.89
N GLN A 90 -5.03 -4.73 5.80
CA GLN A 90 -5.88 -5.40 4.82
C GLN A 90 -5.51 -4.98 3.39
N ASP A 91 -5.33 -3.69 3.15
CA ASP A 91 -4.98 -3.14 1.83
C ASP A 91 -3.59 -3.62 1.39
N ALA A 92 -2.64 -3.70 2.32
CA ALA A 92 -1.28 -4.17 2.03
C ALA A 92 -1.20 -5.64 1.54
N VAL A 93 -2.22 -6.47 1.78
CA VAL A 93 -2.25 -7.83 1.22
C VAL A 93 -2.37 -7.79 -0.30
N ASP A 94 -3.13 -6.84 -0.84
CA ASP A 94 -3.30 -6.68 -2.28
C ASP A 94 -2.05 -6.02 -2.90
N GLU A 95 -1.35 -5.19 -2.14
CA GLU A 95 -0.09 -4.54 -2.54
C GLU A 95 1.11 -5.50 -2.55
N ALA A 96 1.02 -6.64 -1.86
CA ALA A 96 2.07 -7.67 -1.83
C ALA A 96 2.13 -8.46 -3.15
N ILE A 97 2.59 -7.81 -4.23
CA ILE A 97 2.60 -8.33 -5.60
C ILE A 97 3.35 -9.67 -5.73
N HIS A 98 4.42 -9.86 -4.95
CA HIS A 98 5.23 -11.09 -4.94
C HIS A 98 4.72 -12.15 -3.95
N LYS A 99 3.56 -11.93 -3.34
CA LYS A 99 2.94 -12.84 -2.36
C LYS A 99 3.84 -13.11 -1.14
N ARG A 100 4.66 -12.13 -0.74
CA ARG A 100 5.54 -12.19 0.44
C ARG A 100 5.32 -10.94 1.28
N LEU A 101 4.85 -11.13 2.52
CA LEU A 101 4.58 -10.06 3.47
C LEU A 101 5.24 -10.37 4.81
N LEU A 102 6.08 -9.44 5.28
CA LEU A 102 6.72 -9.48 6.59
C LEU A 102 6.13 -8.38 7.47
N LEU A 103 5.55 -8.76 8.61
CA LEU A 103 5.07 -7.81 9.61
C LEU A 103 6.06 -7.72 10.77
N ASN A 104 6.66 -6.55 10.92
CA ASN A 104 7.68 -6.23 11.90
C ASN A 104 7.07 -5.56 13.13
N PHE A 105 7.22 -6.20 14.29
CA PHE A 105 6.67 -5.74 15.57
C PHE A 105 7.66 -4.89 16.38
N ARG A 106 8.79 -4.49 15.79
CA ARG A 106 9.81 -3.67 16.46
C ARG A 106 9.17 -2.43 17.07
N GLY A 107 9.44 -2.22 18.36
CA GLY A 107 8.90 -1.10 19.13
C GLY A 107 7.51 -1.35 19.73
N VAL A 108 6.79 -2.42 19.35
CA VAL A 108 5.48 -2.78 19.93
C VAL A 108 5.67 -3.54 21.23
N SER A 109 5.17 -2.95 22.32
CA SER A 109 5.23 -3.54 23.66
C SER A 109 3.90 -4.10 24.13
N PHE A 110 2.78 -3.56 23.65
CA PHE A 110 1.43 -3.96 24.05
C PHE A 110 0.42 -3.82 22.92
N MET A 111 -0.51 -4.78 22.87
CA MET A 111 -1.65 -4.78 21.96
C MET A 111 -2.92 -5.20 22.69
N SER A 112 -4.05 -4.64 22.29
CA SER A 112 -5.36 -5.07 22.78
C SER A 112 -5.83 -6.37 22.09
N SER A 113 -6.81 -7.04 22.69
CA SER A 113 -7.49 -8.20 22.08
C SER A 113 -8.12 -7.90 20.72
N ALA A 114 -8.58 -6.66 20.53
CA ALA A 114 -9.14 -6.21 19.25
C ALA A 114 -8.04 -6.15 18.16
N MET A 115 -6.85 -5.66 18.49
CA MET A 115 -5.72 -5.66 17.55
C MET A 115 -5.28 -7.09 17.18
N ILE A 116 -5.25 -7.99 18.17
CA ILE A 116 -4.95 -9.41 17.93
C ILE A 116 -5.96 -10.05 16.97
N THR A 117 -7.25 -9.72 17.12
CA THR A 117 -8.30 -10.14 16.18
C THR A 117 -7.99 -9.67 14.75
N LYS A 118 -7.53 -8.43 14.57
CA LYS A 118 -7.11 -7.92 13.24
C LYS A 118 -5.95 -8.72 12.66
N LEU A 119 -4.96 -9.13 13.47
CA LEU A 119 -3.85 -9.98 13.01
C LEU A 119 -4.32 -11.37 12.57
N VAL A 120 -5.29 -11.95 13.27
CA VAL A 120 -5.91 -13.21 12.87
C VAL A 120 -6.63 -13.06 11.52
N MET A 121 -7.35 -11.95 11.32
CA MET A 121 -8.02 -11.64 10.05
C MET A 121 -7.01 -11.45 8.91
N LEU A 122 -5.91 -10.73 9.16
CA LEU A 122 -4.79 -10.58 8.22
C LEU A 122 -4.26 -11.94 7.78
N ASN A 123 -3.92 -12.83 8.73
CA ASN A 123 -3.41 -14.16 8.40
C ASN A 123 -4.41 -14.99 7.58
N LYS A 124 -5.71 -14.91 7.90
CA LYS A 124 -6.76 -15.57 7.11
C LYS A 124 -6.80 -15.04 5.68
N ARG A 125 -6.76 -13.72 5.49
CA ARG A 125 -6.76 -13.10 4.15
C ARG A 125 -5.50 -13.45 3.36
N CYS A 126 -4.33 -13.37 3.98
CA CYS A 126 -3.07 -13.76 3.33
C CYS A 126 -3.14 -15.20 2.83
N LYS A 127 -3.61 -16.14 3.66
CA LYS A 127 -3.83 -17.54 3.25
C LYS A 127 -4.81 -17.67 2.08
N ALA A 128 -5.93 -16.95 2.12
CA ALA A 128 -6.92 -16.98 1.04
C ALA A 128 -6.37 -16.46 -0.29
N GLN A 129 -5.43 -15.50 -0.26
CA GLN A 129 -4.81 -14.92 -1.45
C GLN A 129 -3.44 -15.52 -1.81
N GLY A 130 -3.02 -16.59 -1.13
CA GLY A 130 -1.71 -17.23 -1.34
C GLY A 130 -0.51 -16.38 -0.92
N VAL A 131 -0.70 -15.33 -0.11
CA VAL A 131 0.39 -14.50 0.42
C VAL A 131 1.04 -15.21 1.60
N ALA A 132 2.35 -15.44 1.50
CA ALA A 132 3.17 -15.89 2.61
C ALA A 132 3.33 -14.74 3.62
N LEU A 133 2.75 -14.92 4.82
CA LEU A 133 2.83 -13.96 5.91
C LEU A 133 3.78 -14.47 6.99
N LYS A 134 4.75 -13.65 7.38
CA LYS A 134 5.65 -13.91 8.51
C LYS A 134 5.72 -12.73 9.45
N PHE A 135 5.98 -12.99 10.73
CA PHE A 135 6.16 -11.99 11.76
C PHE A 135 7.60 -11.99 12.26
N CYS A 136 8.12 -10.83 12.64
CA CYS A 136 9.43 -10.70 13.30
C CYS A 136 9.39 -9.64 14.40
N GLU A 137 10.44 -9.61 15.23
CA GLU A 137 10.63 -8.59 16.28
C GLU A 137 9.49 -8.52 17.30
N VAL A 138 8.82 -9.65 17.56
CA VAL A 138 7.73 -9.75 18.52
C VAL A 138 8.29 -9.68 19.94
N SER A 139 7.91 -8.65 20.70
CA SER A 139 8.37 -8.48 22.08
C SER A 139 7.91 -9.64 23.00
N PRO A 140 8.64 -9.93 24.10
CA PRO A 140 8.28 -11.01 25.02
C PRO A 140 6.84 -10.92 25.54
N ASN A 141 6.37 -9.72 25.89
CA ASN A 141 5.01 -9.49 26.38
C ASN A 141 3.95 -9.87 25.33
N VAL A 142 4.15 -9.45 24.07
CA VAL A 142 3.25 -9.79 22.97
C VAL A 142 3.29 -11.30 22.69
N MET A 143 4.48 -11.89 22.71
CA MET A 143 4.68 -13.32 22.52
C MET A 143 3.97 -14.14 23.60
N GLU A 144 3.98 -13.70 24.86
CA GLU A 144 3.25 -14.35 25.95
C GLU A 144 1.74 -14.35 25.68
N VAL A 145 1.18 -13.22 25.23
CA VAL A 145 -0.24 -13.15 24.84
C VAL A 145 -0.54 -14.10 23.68
N PHE A 146 0.33 -14.20 22.68
CA PHE A 146 0.18 -15.15 21.58
C PHE A 146 0.25 -16.61 22.05
N LYS A 147 1.06 -16.92 23.06
CA LYS A 147 1.14 -18.27 23.65
C LYS A 147 -0.11 -18.61 24.44
N ILE A 148 -0.59 -17.71 25.30
CA ILE A 148 -1.82 -17.90 26.09
C ILE A 148 -3.01 -18.14 25.16
N THR A 149 -3.12 -17.36 24.10
CA THR A 149 -4.19 -17.47 23.10
C THR A 149 -3.96 -18.57 22.06
N LYS A 150 -2.85 -19.32 22.14
CA LYS A 150 -2.41 -20.36 21.19
C LYS A 150 -2.21 -19.86 19.75
N LEU A 151 -2.15 -18.54 19.55
CA LEU A 151 -1.91 -17.91 18.25
C LEU A 151 -0.47 -18.05 17.77
N ASN A 152 0.47 -18.34 18.67
CA ASN A 152 1.85 -18.66 18.29
C ASN A 152 1.95 -19.90 17.38
N LYS A 153 0.94 -20.78 17.35
CA LYS A 153 0.85 -21.90 16.41
C LYS A 153 0.20 -21.52 15.07
N LEU A 154 -0.48 -20.38 15.03
CA LEU A 154 -1.20 -19.88 13.87
C LEU A 154 -0.31 -18.99 12.98
N PHE A 155 0.63 -18.26 13.58
CA PHE A 155 1.54 -17.33 12.94
C PHE A 155 2.92 -17.96 12.70
N ASP A 156 3.51 -17.68 11.54
CA ASP A 156 4.93 -17.98 11.27
C ASP A 156 5.78 -16.85 11.85
N ILE A 157 6.35 -17.04 13.04
CA ILE A 157 7.13 -16.02 13.76
C ILE A 157 8.62 -16.37 13.68
N GLN A 158 9.42 -15.39 13.30
CA GLN A 158 10.85 -15.50 13.04
C GLN A 158 11.64 -14.67 14.06
N ASP A 159 12.82 -15.16 14.42
CA ASP A 159 13.72 -14.50 15.37
C ASP A 159 14.47 -13.34 14.69
N GLY A 160 13.83 -12.18 14.63
CA GLY A 160 14.40 -10.96 14.07
C GLY A 160 14.19 -10.80 12.57
N GLU A 161 14.40 -9.58 12.09
CA GLU A 161 14.10 -9.20 10.71
C GLU A 161 14.96 -9.93 9.67
N GLU A 162 16.26 -9.99 9.87
CA GLU A 162 17.20 -10.63 8.93
C GLU A 162 16.86 -12.10 8.69
N ARG A 163 16.61 -12.86 9.76
CA ARG A 163 16.19 -14.27 9.66
C ARG A 163 14.84 -14.40 8.97
N ALA A 164 13.92 -13.47 9.24
CA ALA A 164 12.61 -13.49 8.62
C ALA A 164 12.70 -13.31 7.10
N LEU A 165 13.50 -12.35 6.64
CA LEU A 165 13.75 -12.10 5.22
C LEU A 165 14.35 -13.34 4.54
N ALA A 166 15.41 -13.91 5.10
CA ALA A 166 16.05 -15.11 4.56
C ALA A 166 15.12 -16.35 4.57
N SER A 167 14.12 -16.40 5.45
CA SER A 167 13.21 -17.54 5.57
C SER A 167 12.16 -17.60 4.46
N PHE A 168 12.01 -16.57 3.63
CA PHE A 168 11.12 -16.61 2.47
C PHE A 168 11.68 -17.47 1.32
N ASP A 169 13.00 -17.55 1.17
CA ASP A 169 13.63 -18.27 0.07
C ASP A 169 13.77 -19.78 0.35
N LYS A 170 13.72 -20.18 1.63
CA LYS A 170 13.92 -21.59 2.03
C LYS A 170 12.79 -22.54 1.62
N LYS A 171 11.63 -22.04 1.19
CA LYS A 171 10.47 -22.89 0.84
C LYS A 171 10.59 -23.60 -0.52
N GLY A 172 11.58 -23.24 -1.37
CA GLY A 172 11.70 -23.78 -2.73
C GLY A 172 12.50 -25.09 -2.89
N TRP A 173 13.22 -25.57 -1.87
CA TRP A 173 14.16 -26.68 -2.04
C TRP A 173 13.61 -28.08 -1.65
N PHE A 174 12.44 -28.15 -1.00
CA PHE A 174 11.92 -29.41 -0.43
C PHE A 174 10.57 -29.89 -1.01
N SER A 175 10.19 -29.46 -2.22
CA SER A 175 8.94 -29.91 -2.84
C SER A 175 9.12 -30.46 -4.23
#